data_AF-A0A821IKY6-F1
#
_entry.id   AF-A0A821IKY6-F1
#
_cell.length_a   1.000
_cell.length_b   1.000
_cell.length_c   1.000
_cell.angle_alpha   90.00
_cell.angle_beta   90.00
_cell.angle_gamma   90.00
#
_symmetry.space_group_name_H-M   'P 1'
#
loop_
_entity.id
_entity.type
_entity.pdbx_description
1 polymer ?
#
loop_
_entity_poly.entity_id
_entity_poly.type
_entity_poly.pdbx_seq_one_letter_code
_entity_poly.pdbx_strand_id
1 'polypeptide(L)'
;YPNNPCLNQGICLVTHSQDYLCECEPKWFGRNCSEPNICNYNNNSLCPDGFVCKITDENQECLSTATFEGNSSSLIATLHHSSISKISNEISFRLRARSQHAHLLTIKNLYTSNYFSLYLFGQNLIYRDSILLTDLIIELNTKVFEELTTFHLHWS
;
A
#
# COMPACT_ATOMS: atom_id res chain seq x y z
N TYR A 1 -4.01 36.81 13.25
CA TYR A 1 -3.35 35.53 12.93
C TYR A 1 -3.40 35.32 11.42
N PRO A 2 -2.43 35.82 10.62
CA PRO A 2 -2.66 35.95 9.19
C PRO A 2 -1.98 34.81 8.44
N ASN A 3 -2.55 33.60 8.54
CA ASN A 3 -2.49 32.56 7.50
C ASN A 3 -3.32 31.37 8.01
N ASN A 4 -4.49 31.17 7.41
CA ASN A 4 -5.25 29.93 7.60
C ASN A 4 -4.39 28.78 7.02
N PRO A 5 -3.95 27.80 7.84
CA PRO A 5 -3.12 26.69 7.36
C PRO A 5 -3.92 25.66 6.54
N CYS A 6 -5.25 25.68 6.61
CA CYS A 6 -6.12 24.76 5.92
C CYS A 6 -6.30 25.17 4.46
N LEU A 7 -5.91 24.28 3.55
CA LEU A 7 -6.04 24.46 2.11
C LEU A 7 -7.41 23.99 1.63
N ASN A 8 -7.68 24.22 0.34
CA ASN A 8 -8.79 23.60 -0.36
C ASN A 8 -10.17 23.78 0.30
N GLN A 9 -10.42 24.97 0.84
CA GLN A 9 -11.67 25.35 1.53
C GLN A 9 -11.86 24.66 2.89
N GLY A 10 -10.80 24.09 3.47
CA GLY A 10 -10.84 23.54 4.82
C GLY A 10 -11.07 24.62 5.89
N ILE A 11 -11.82 24.25 6.93
CA ILE A 11 -12.14 25.13 8.06
C ILE A 11 -11.06 24.96 9.13
N CYS A 12 -10.42 26.06 9.53
CA CYS A 12 -9.42 26.06 10.59
C CYS A 12 -10.06 26.22 11.96
N LEU A 13 -9.90 25.20 12.79
CA LEU A 13 -10.29 25.21 14.19
C LEU A 13 -9.06 25.38 15.06
N VAL A 14 -9.03 26.41 15.90
CA VAL A 14 -7.96 26.63 16.88
C VAL A 14 -8.23 25.74 18.10
N THR A 15 -7.22 24.99 18.53
CA THR A 15 -7.30 24.15 19.73
C THR A 15 -6.63 24.83 20.93
N HIS A 16 -6.93 24.35 22.14
CA HIS A 16 -6.49 24.95 23.40
C HIS A 16 -4.95 24.97 23.60
N SER A 17 -4.20 24.18 22.83
CA SER A 17 -2.75 23.97 22.97
C SER A 17 -1.89 24.71 21.94
N GLN A 18 -2.36 25.83 21.38
CA GLN A 18 -1.72 26.54 20.24
C GLN A 18 -1.58 25.67 18.98
N ASP A 19 -2.32 24.56 18.89
CA ASP A 19 -2.40 23.72 17.71
C ASP A 19 -3.67 24.04 16.92
N TYR A 20 -3.76 23.54 15.70
CA TYR A 20 -4.92 23.70 14.83
C TYR A 20 -5.40 22.35 14.30
N LEU A 21 -6.69 22.28 14.02
CA LEU A 21 -7.31 21.18 13.29
C LEU A 21 -7.94 21.76 12.02
N CYS A 22 -7.72 21.10 10.89
CA CYS A 22 -8.43 21.42 9.67
C CYS A 22 -9.57 20.43 9.48
N GLU A 23 -10.80 20.95 9.39
CA GLU A 23 -11.93 20.18 8.88
C GLU A 23 -11.91 20.25 7.36
N CYS A 24 -11.57 19.13 6.72
CA CYS A 24 -11.43 19.07 5.27
C CYS A 24 -12.77 18.81 4.59
N GLU A 25 -12.98 19.47 3.45
CA GLU A 25 -14.01 19.10 2.49
C GLU A 25 -13.85 17.61 2.08
N PRO A 26 -14.93 16.87 1.76
CA PRO A 26 -14.90 15.41 1.65
C PRO A 26 -13.87 14.84 0.66
N LYS A 27 -13.49 15.63 -0.35
CA LYS A 27 -12.51 15.25 -1.39
C LYS A 27 -11.05 15.50 -1.01
N TRP A 28 -10.78 16.03 0.19
CA TRP A 28 -9.45 16.38 0.67
C TRP A 28 -9.12 15.70 2.01
N PHE A 29 -7.83 15.53 2.26
CA PHE A 29 -7.26 14.82 3.39
C PHE A 29 -5.93 15.46 3.83
N GLY A 30 -5.45 15.03 4.99
CA GLY A 30 -4.18 15.44 5.58
C GLY A 30 -4.37 16.59 6.55
N ARG A 31 -3.35 16.85 7.38
CA ARG A 31 -3.39 17.87 8.44
C ARG A 31 -3.86 19.24 7.95
N ASN A 32 -3.53 19.58 6.69
CA ASN A 32 -3.80 20.87 6.08
C ASN A 32 -4.77 20.77 4.88
N CYS A 33 -5.45 19.64 4.70
CA CYS A 33 -6.30 19.38 3.53
C CYS A 33 -5.57 19.52 2.18
N SER A 34 -4.27 19.24 2.15
CA SER A 34 -3.42 19.39 0.96
C SER A 34 -3.50 18.19 0.00
N GLU A 35 -3.97 17.04 0.48
CA GLU A 35 -3.94 15.79 -0.24
C GLU A 35 -5.35 15.39 -0.69
N PRO A 36 -5.51 14.74 -1.86
CA PRO A 36 -6.81 14.21 -2.25
C PRO A 36 -7.25 13.07 -1.30
N ASN A 37 -8.55 13.03 -0.98
CA ASN A 37 -9.14 11.90 -0.27
C ASN A 37 -9.38 10.75 -1.26
N ILE A 38 -8.59 9.67 -1.18
CA ILE A 38 -8.70 8.52 -2.08
C ILE A 38 -9.94 7.67 -1.80
N CYS A 39 -10.53 7.77 -0.61
CA CYS A 39 -11.78 7.10 -0.28
C CYS A 39 -13.01 7.83 -0.82
N ASN A 40 -12.87 9.13 -1.12
CA ASN A 40 -13.96 9.96 -1.63
C ASN A 40 -13.46 11.02 -2.62
N TYR A 41 -12.87 10.55 -3.72
CA TYR A 41 -12.43 11.41 -4.81
C TYR A 41 -13.53 11.49 -5.88
N ASN A 42 -14.09 12.68 -6.11
CA ASN A 42 -15.22 12.89 -7.04
C ASN A 42 -16.41 11.94 -6.79
N ASN A 43 -16.77 11.73 -5.51
CA ASN A 43 -17.82 10.80 -5.07
C ASN A 43 -17.54 9.32 -5.38
N ASN A 44 -16.28 8.94 -5.59
CA ASN A 44 -15.87 7.56 -5.78
C ASN A 44 -14.61 7.22 -4.98
N SER A 45 -14.40 5.94 -4.67
CA SER A 45 -13.11 5.48 -4.13
C SER A 45 -12.14 5.20 -5.28
N LEU A 46 -10.87 5.55 -5.08
CA LEU A 46 -9.76 5.23 -5.97
C LEU A 46 -9.14 3.86 -5.66
N CYS A 47 -9.66 3.13 -4.67
CA CYS A 47 -9.23 1.77 -4.36
C CYS A 47 -9.63 0.77 -5.44
N PRO A 48 -8.84 -0.30 -5.65
CA PRO A 48 -9.22 -1.37 -6.57
C PRO A 48 -10.55 -2.03 -6.18
N ASP A 49 -11.24 -2.61 -7.15
CA ASP A 49 -12.49 -3.32 -6.91
C ASP A 49 -12.34 -4.43 -5.86
N GLY A 50 -13.28 -4.49 -4.92
CA GLY A 50 -13.26 -5.46 -3.81
C GLY A 50 -12.34 -5.09 -2.65
N PHE A 51 -11.68 -3.92 -2.68
CA PHE A 51 -10.92 -3.39 -1.56
C PHE A 51 -11.78 -2.44 -0.72
N VAL A 52 -11.58 -2.48 0.59
CA VAL A 52 -12.20 -1.56 1.54
C VAL A 52 -11.25 -0.38 1.76
N CYS A 53 -11.72 0.84 1.49
CA CYS A 53 -10.95 2.04 1.78
C CYS A 53 -11.06 2.40 3.26
N LYS A 54 -9.93 2.63 3.91
CA LYS A 54 -9.84 3.00 5.33
C LYS A 54 -9.04 4.28 5.49
N ILE A 55 -9.64 5.26 6.17
CA ILE A 55 -8.97 6.48 6.60
C ILE A 55 -8.56 6.31 8.07
N THR A 56 -7.33 6.71 8.37
CA THR A 56 -6.82 6.92 9.73
C THR A 56 -6.44 8.40 9.89
N ASP A 57 -6.08 8.82 11.10
CA ASP A 57 -5.74 10.23 11.35
C ASP A 57 -4.53 10.72 10.53
N GLU A 58 -3.64 9.80 10.11
CA GLU A 58 -2.40 10.13 9.40
C GLU A 58 -2.30 9.54 7.99
N ASN A 59 -3.11 8.53 7.65
CA ASN A 59 -2.96 7.80 6.39
C ASN A 59 -4.29 7.32 5.79
N GLN A 60 -4.28 7.03 4.50
CA GLN A 60 -5.40 6.45 3.75
C GLN A 60 -4.95 5.17 3.05
N GLU A 61 -5.70 4.07 3.22
CA GLU A 61 -5.26 2.75 2.77
C GLU A 61 -6.39 1.95 2.11
N CYS A 62 -6.05 1.19 1.08
CA CYS A 62 -6.94 0.20 0.45
C CYS A 62 -6.63 -1.19 1.01
N LEU A 63 -7.59 -1.80 1.70
CA LEU A 63 -7.39 -3.06 2.40
C LEU A 63 -8.19 -4.18 1.74
N SER A 64 -7.56 -5.35 1.60
CA SER A 64 -8.24 -6.59 1.23
C SER A 64 -7.63 -7.77 1.98
N THR A 65 -8.46 -8.73 2.34
CA THR A 65 -8.04 -9.98 2.97
C THR A 65 -8.37 -11.14 2.03
N ALA A 66 -7.38 -11.97 1.74
CA ALA A 66 -7.57 -13.15 0.90
C ALA A 66 -6.97 -14.39 1.57
N THR A 67 -7.64 -15.53 1.36
CA THR A 67 -7.09 -16.86 1.67
C THR A 67 -6.88 -17.56 0.34
N PHE A 68 -5.67 -18.10 0.14
CA PHE A 68 -5.29 -18.75 -1.10
C PHE A 68 -5.19 -20.25 -0.90
N GLU A 69 -5.82 -21.02 -1.79
CA GLU A 69 -5.77 -22.48 -1.81
C GLU A 69 -5.09 -22.98 -3.10
N GLY A 70 -3.82 -23.36 -2.95
CA GLY A 70 -3.00 -23.84 -4.07
C GLY A 70 -2.87 -22.81 -5.19
N ASN A 71 -2.88 -23.29 -6.44
CA ASN A 71 -2.67 -22.47 -7.64
C ASN A 71 -3.99 -21.92 -8.24
N SER A 72 -5.13 -22.10 -7.58
CA SER A 72 -6.46 -21.84 -8.16
C SER A 72 -7.04 -20.47 -7.82
N SER A 73 -6.48 -19.79 -6.81
CA SER A 73 -6.98 -18.53 -6.28
C SER A 73 -5.94 -17.43 -6.43
N SER A 74 -6.35 -16.26 -6.92
CA SER A 74 -5.53 -15.05 -6.97
C SER A 74 -6.36 -13.83 -6.59
N LEU A 75 -5.70 -12.83 -6.02
CA LEU A 75 -6.27 -11.51 -5.78
C LEU A 75 -5.54 -10.54 -6.71
N ILE A 76 -6.28 -9.86 -7.57
CA ILE A 76 -5.73 -8.93 -8.55
C ILE A 76 -6.17 -7.52 -8.17
N ALA A 77 -5.20 -6.64 -7.97
CA ALA A 77 -5.40 -5.21 -7.76
C ALA A 77 -4.82 -4.44 -8.94
N THR A 78 -5.65 -3.66 -9.63
CA THR A 78 -5.20 -2.77 -10.69
C THR A 78 -5.22 -1.34 -10.17
N LEU A 79 -4.05 -0.72 -10.09
CA LEU A 79 -3.90 0.68 -9.72
C LEU A 79 -3.83 1.53 -10.98
N HIS A 80 -4.74 2.51 -11.10
CA HIS A 80 -4.67 3.50 -12.17
C HIS A 80 -3.69 4.61 -11.78
N HIS A 81 -2.93 5.12 -12.75
CA HIS A 81 -1.96 6.20 -12.53
C HIS A 81 -2.58 7.44 -11.88
N SER A 82 -3.86 7.73 -12.19
CA SER A 82 -4.62 8.83 -11.57
C SER A 82 -4.86 8.66 -10.08
N SER A 83 -4.74 7.44 -9.56
CA SER A 83 -4.95 7.09 -8.15
C SER A 83 -3.68 7.21 -7.29
N ILE A 84 -2.53 7.49 -7.91
CA ILE A 84 -1.23 7.48 -7.25
C ILE A 84 -0.72 8.91 -7.12
N SER A 85 -0.94 9.53 -5.97
CA SER A 85 -0.40 10.87 -5.66
C SER A 85 1.09 10.84 -5.27
N LYS A 86 1.58 9.68 -4.81
CA LYS A 86 2.96 9.47 -4.36
C LYS A 86 3.37 8.02 -4.62
N ILE A 87 4.48 7.82 -5.31
CA ILE A 87 5.10 6.50 -5.47
C ILE A 87 6.01 6.29 -4.25
N SER A 88 5.73 5.26 -3.46
CA SER A 88 6.62 4.83 -2.38
C SER A 88 7.59 3.77 -2.90
N ASN A 89 8.83 3.81 -2.42
CA ASN A 89 9.81 2.77 -2.66
C ASN A 89 9.76 1.66 -1.60
N GLU A 90 8.56 1.39 -1.09
CA GLU A 90 8.33 0.45 -0.01
C GLU A 90 7.15 -0.45 -0.35
N ILE A 91 7.30 -1.74 -0.04
CA ILE A 91 6.19 -2.67 0.03
C ILE A 91 6.16 -3.33 1.41
N SER A 92 4.97 -3.31 2.01
CA SER A 92 4.71 -3.89 3.32
C SER A 92 3.58 -4.91 3.21
N PHE A 93 3.82 -6.13 3.70
CA PHE A 93 2.80 -7.19 3.68
C PHE A 93 2.92 -8.10 4.90
N ARG A 94 1.81 -8.77 5.22
CA ARG A 94 1.75 -9.77 6.28
C ARG A 94 1.50 -11.14 5.68
N LEU A 95 2.33 -12.12 6.01
CA LEU A 95 2.26 -13.46 5.46
C LEU A 95 2.19 -14.50 6.57
N ARG A 96 1.30 -15.47 6.40
CA ARG A 96 1.30 -16.76 7.09
C ARG A 96 1.16 -17.84 6.02
N ALA A 97 2.13 -18.73 5.92
CA ALA A 97 2.15 -19.80 4.94
C ALA A 97 2.56 -21.14 5.57
N ARG A 98 1.85 -22.21 5.21
CA ARG A 98 2.23 -23.59 5.57
C ARG A 98 3.08 -24.26 4.50
N SER A 99 3.00 -23.78 3.25
CA SER A 99 3.85 -24.25 2.15
C SER A 99 5.22 -23.60 2.25
N GLN A 100 6.27 -24.36 1.92
CA GLN A 100 7.64 -23.83 1.76
C GLN A 100 7.91 -23.36 0.32
N HIS A 101 6.96 -23.56 -0.59
CA HIS A 101 7.08 -23.17 -1.99
C HIS A 101 5.78 -22.51 -2.44
N ALA A 102 5.81 -21.20 -2.68
CA ALA A 102 4.62 -20.46 -3.08
C ALA A 102 4.98 -19.19 -3.85
N HIS A 103 4.18 -18.85 -4.85
CA HIS A 103 4.19 -17.51 -5.41
C HIS A 103 3.41 -16.59 -4.47
N LEU A 104 4.02 -15.48 -4.05
CA LEU A 104 3.41 -14.57 -3.07
C LEU A 104 2.73 -13.39 -3.77
N LEU A 105 3.48 -12.66 -4.59
CA LEU A 105 2.94 -11.53 -5.33
C LEU A 105 3.78 -11.20 -6.57
N THR A 106 3.12 -10.61 -7.56
CA THR A 106 3.74 -9.95 -8.70
C THR A 106 3.20 -8.53 -8.78
N ILE A 107 4.09 -7.55 -8.89
CA ILE A 107 3.72 -6.21 -9.33
C ILE A 107 4.31 -6.03 -10.72
N LYS A 108 3.47 -5.66 -11.69
CA LYS A 108 3.88 -5.47 -13.07
C LYS A 108 3.33 -4.17 -13.62
N ASN A 109 4.10 -3.55 -14.50
CA ASN A 109 3.60 -2.51 -15.37
C ASN A 109 2.74 -3.16 -16.47
N LEU A 110 1.57 -2.60 -16.77
CA LEU A 110 0.67 -3.16 -17.80
C LEU A 110 1.04 -2.73 -19.22
N TYR A 111 1.91 -1.73 -19.36
CA TYR A 111 2.32 -1.15 -20.63
C TYR A 111 3.76 -1.46 -21.01
N THR A 112 4.56 -1.97 -20.07
CA THR A 112 5.95 -2.38 -20.30
C THR A 112 6.15 -3.82 -19.83
N SER A 113 7.29 -4.41 -20.18
CA SER A 113 7.69 -5.72 -19.67
C SER A 113 8.23 -5.66 -18.24
N ASN A 114 8.14 -4.53 -17.55
CA ASN A 114 8.71 -4.36 -16.22
C ASN A 114 7.83 -5.04 -15.18
N TYR A 115 8.44 -5.87 -14.35
CA TYR A 115 7.78 -6.50 -13.23
C TYR A 115 8.79 -6.82 -12.14
N PHE A 116 8.30 -6.98 -10.93
CA PHE A 116 8.98 -7.78 -9.93
C PHE A 116 8.02 -8.81 -9.33
N SER A 117 8.58 -9.87 -8.77
CA SER A 117 7.81 -10.93 -8.12
C SER A 117 8.54 -11.44 -6.90
N LEU A 118 7.75 -11.78 -5.88
CA LEU A 118 8.24 -12.40 -4.66
C LEU A 118 7.70 -13.82 -4.57
N TYR A 119 8.62 -14.74 -4.27
CA TYR A 119 8.31 -16.15 -4.07
C TYR A 119 8.85 -16.60 -2.72
N LEU A 120 8.14 -17.54 -2.11
CA LEU A 120 8.66 -18.34 -1.02
C LEU A 120 9.32 -19.58 -1.61
N PHE A 121 10.58 -19.84 -1.25
CA PHE A 121 11.32 -21.03 -1.65
C PHE A 121 12.14 -21.55 -0.47
N GLY A 122 11.73 -22.68 0.10
CA GLY A 122 12.28 -23.20 1.36
C GLY A 122 12.02 -22.23 2.51
N GLN A 123 13.10 -21.69 3.08
CA GLN A 123 13.09 -20.70 4.18
C GLN A 123 13.45 -19.28 3.69
N ASN A 124 13.57 -19.09 2.39
CA ASN A 124 14.03 -17.84 1.80
C ASN A 124 12.92 -17.17 1.00
N LEU A 125 12.99 -15.84 0.91
CA LEU A 125 12.23 -15.10 -0.09
C LEU A 125 13.10 -14.92 -1.33
N ILE A 126 12.53 -15.21 -2.48
CA ILE A 126 13.18 -14.98 -3.78
C ILE A 126 12.56 -13.73 -4.39
N TYR A 127 13.40 -12.74 -4.63
CA TYR A 127 13.04 -11.53 -5.37
C TYR A 127 13.51 -11.66 -6.81
N ARG A 128 12.56 -11.60 -7.74
CA ARG A 128 12.81 -11.57 -9.18
C ARG A 128 12.38 -10.23 -9.73
N ASP A 129 13.22 -9.63 -10.56
CA ASP A 129 12.90 -8.38 -11.25
C ASP A 129 13.30 -8.48 -12.72
N SER A 130 12.45 -7.96 -13.59
CA SER A 130 12.67 -7.79 -15.02
C SER A 130 14.00 -7.12 -15.40
N ILE A 131 14.56 -6.27 -14.54
CA ILE A 131 15.81 -5.53 -14.83
C ILE A 131 17.06 -6.27 -14.32
N LEU A 132 16.89 -7.31 -13.51
CA LEU A 132 18.00 -8.08 -12.95
C LEU A 132 18.34 -9.27 -13.84
N LEU A 133 19.63 -9.60 -13.92
CA LEU A 133 20.11 -10.77 -14.66
C LEU A 133 19.86 -12.09 -13.91
N THR A 134 19.72 -12.02 -12.59
CA THR A 134 19.55 -13.17 -11.70
C THR A 134 18.59 -12.83 -10.58
N ASP A 135 17.95 -13.86 -10.02
CA ASP A 135 17.13 -13.72 -8.83
C ASP A 135 17.99 -13.35 -7.61
N LEU A 136 17.44 -12.53 -6.72
CA LEU A 136 18.03 -12.23 -5.42
C LEU A 136 17.41 -13.13 -4.35
N ILE A 137 18.25 -13.73 -3.52
CA ILE A 137 17.83 -14.56 -2.39
C ILE A 137 17.89 -13.68 -1.13
N ILE A 138 16.75 -13.52 -0.48
CA ILE A 138 16.63 -12.86 0.82
C ILE A 138 16.58 -13.96 1.87
N GLU A 139 17.70 -14.16 2.55
CA GLU A 139 17.83 -15.16 3.61
C GLU A 139 17.15 -14.68 4.89
N LEU A 140 16.21 -15.47 5.40
CA LEU A 140 15.45 -15.16 6.59
C LEU A 140 15.87 -16.07 7.73
N ASN A 141 17.10 -15.89 8.24
CA ASN A 141 17.70 -16.55 9.41
C ASN A 141 16.69 -17.29 10.33
N THR A 142 16.36 -18.54 9.97
CA THR A 142 15.45 -19.48 10.65
C THR A 142 14.00 -19.03 10.90
N LYS A 143 13.48 -18.05 10.16
CA LYS A 143 12.05 -17.69 10.25
C LYS A 143 11.18 -18.73 9.53
N VAL A 144 10.22 -19.28 10.25
CA VAL A 144 9.16 -20.14 9.71
C VAL A 144 7.91 -19.29 9.49
N PHE A 145 7.20 -19.49 8.37
CA PHE A 145 6.01 -18.71 8.01
C PHE A 145 4.72 -19.23 8.65
N GLU A 146 4.80 -20.09 9.66
CA GLU A 146 3.65 -20.70 10.34
C GLU A 146 2.84 -19.68 11.17
N GLU A 147 3.47 -18.58 11.54
CA GLU A 147 2.85 -17.44 12.23
C GLU A 147 2.75 -16.21 11.30
N LEU A 148 1.78 -15.35 11.59
CA LEU A 148 1.54 -14.14 10.80
C LEU A 148 2.69 -13.15 11.00
N THR A 149 3.58 -13.07 10.02
CA THR A 149 4.79 -12.25 10.08
C THR A 149 4.67 -11.05 9.15
N THR A 150 5.08 -9.88 9.63
CA THR A 150 5.12 -8.65 8.82
C THR A 150 6.48 -8.48 8.17
N PHE A 151 6.49 -8.17 6.87
CA PHE A 151 7.68 -7.87 6.09
C PHE A 151 7.57 -6.44 5.57
N HIS A 152 8.67 -5.71 5.72
CA HIS A 152 8.86 -4.36 5.19
C HIS A 152 10.05 -4.42 4.25
N LEU A 153 9.82 -4.19 2.97
CA LEU A 153 10.85 -4.18 1.94
C LEU A 153 10.97 -2.75 1.41
N HIS A 154 12.19 -2.24 1.40
CA HIS A 154 12.51 -0.91 0.88
C HIS A 154 13.56 -1.05 -0.22
N TRP A 155 13.44 -0.25 -1.27
CA TRP A 155 14.44 -0.14 -2.33
C TRP A 155 14.97 1.29 -2.45
N SER A 156 16.24 1.40 -2.85
CA SER A 156 16.96 2.65 -3.09
C SER A 156 17.20 2.88 -4.57
#